data_AF-A0A1V3XTT5-F1
#
_entry.id   AF-A0A1V3XTT5-F1
#
_cell.length_a   1.000
_cell.length_b   1.000
_cell.length_c   1.000
_cell.angle_alpha   90.00
_cell.angle_beta   90.00
_cell.angle_gamma   90.00
#
_symmetry.space_group_name_H-M   'P 1'
#
loop_
_entity.id
_entity.type
_entity.pdbx_description
1 polymer ?
#
loop_
_entity_poly.entity_id
_entity_poly.type
_entity_poly.pdbx_seq_one_letter_code
_entity_poly.pdbx_strand_id
1 'polypeptide(L)'
;MRCRICDSSTRQAFTHQILHKYDCTYYFCDNCGGLQTEDPHWLDEAYASPVTSADTGLVFRNNYLARLTSAVLLVLFDRRGRFLDTAGATAFSPA
;
A
#
# COMPACT_ATOMS: atom_id res chain seq x y z
N MET A 1 -6.01 18.20 -10.00
CA MET A 1 -4.70 18.00 -9.33
C MET A 1 -3.67 17.51 -10.34
N ARG A 2 -2.38 17.43 -9.98
CA ARG A 2 -1.33 16.80 -10.82
C ARG A 2 -1.10 15.35 -10.41
N CYS A 3 -0.75 14.50 -11.37
CA CYS A 3 -0.47 13.09 -11.16
C CYS A 3 0.80 12.91 -10.31
N ARG A 4 0.73 12.11 -9.24
CA ARG A 4 1.87 11.84 -8.34
C ARG A 4 2.98 11.00 -8.98
N ILE A 5 2.71 10.39 -10.15
CA ILE A 5 3.64 9.51 -10.86
C ILE A 5 4.33 10.25 -12.01
N CYS A 6 3.57 10.97 -12.84
CA CYS A 6 4.08 11.58 -14.08
C CYS A 6 3.80 13.09 -14.23
N ASP A 7 3.29 13.74 -13.18
CA ASP A 7 2.98 15.18 -13.09
C ASP A 7 1.94 15.72 -14.12
N SER A 8 1.39 14.86 -14.96
CA SER A 8 0.33 15.23 -15.92
C SER A 8 -0.98 15.63 -15.22
N SER A 9 -1.85 16.35 -15.92
CA SER A 9 -3.19 16.67 -15.41
C SER A 9 -4.02 15.40 -15.18
N THR A 10 -4.87 15.43 -14.15
CA THR A 10 -5.80 14.35 -13.85
C THR A 10 -7.24 14.85 -13.90
N ARG A 11 -8.17 13.99 -14.30
CA ARG A 11 -9.62 14.24 -14.20
C ARG A 11 -10.21 13.56 -12.97
N GLN A 12 -11.28 14.11 -12.43
CA GLN A 12 -12.06 13.40 -11.41
C GLN A 12 -12.66 12.12 -12.01
N ALA A 13 -12.56 11.03 -11.27
CA ALA A 13 -13.08 9.72 -11.66
C ALA A 13 -14.39 9.41 -10.95
N PHE A 14 -14.37 9.46 -9.61
CA PHE A 14 -15.53 9.21 -8.76
C PHE A 14 -15.25 9.71 -7.33
N THR A 15 -16.28 9.67 -6.48
CA THR A 15 -16.16 9.92 -5.04
C THR A 15 -16.66 8.69 -4.29
N HIS A 16 -15.98 8.34 -3.20
CA HIS A 16 -16.34 7.19 -2.37
C HIS A 16 -16.11 7.50 -0.89
N GLN A 17 -16.96 6.93 -0.03
CA GLN A 17 -16.83 7.12 1.40
C GLN A 17 -15.79 6.16 1.99
N ILE A 18 -14.77 6.71 2.62
CA ILE A 18 -13.68 5.98 3.28
C ILE A 18 -13.93 5.95 4.80
N LEU A 19 -13.64 4.80 5.43
CA LEU A 19 -13.89 4.56 6.86
C LEU A 19 -15.33 4.88 7.31
N HIS A 20 -16.29 4.79 6.39
CA HIS A 20 -17.70 5.19 6.61
C HIS A 20 -17.88 6.63 7.13
N LYS A 21 -16.89 7.50 6.90
CA LYS A 21 -16.80 8.82 7.53
C LYS A 21 -16.37 9.93 6.56
N TYR A 22 -15.41 9.66 5.69
CA TYR A 22 -14.78 10.68 4.85
C TYR A 22 -15.19 10.51 3.39
N ASP A 23 -15.85 11.51 2.82
CA ASP A 23 -16.04 11.54 1.36
C ASP A 23 -14.71 11.85 0.69
N CYS A 24 -14.21 10.90 -0.11
CA CYS A 24 -12.92 11.01 -0.76
C CYS A 24 -13.08 11.00 -2.28
N THR A 25 -12.51 12.02 -2.92
CA THR A 25 -12.52 12.15 -4.38
C THR A 25 -11.30 11.48 -5.00
N TYR A 26 -11.55 10.64 -5.99
CA TYR A 26 -10.55 9.94 -6.79
C TYR A 26 -10.34 10.65 -8.12
N TYR A 27 -9.09 10.73 -8.55
CA TYR A 27 -8.63 11.36 -9.78
C TYR A 27 -7.83 10.36 -10.61
N PHE A 28 -8.14 10.30 -11.89
CA PHE A 28 -7.50 9.41 -12.85
C PHE A 28 -6.61 10.22 -13.80
N CYS A 29 -5.42 9.70 -14.08
CA CYS A 29 -4.49 10.25 -15.06
C CYS A 29 -4.62 9.50 -16.38
N ASP A 30 -5.14 10.15 -17.42
CA ASP A 30 -5.27 9.53 -18.74
C ASP A 30 -3.92 9.32 -19.46
N ASN A 31 -2.81 9.87 -18.93
CA ASN A 31 -1.47 9.69 -19.50
C ASN A 31 -0.79 8.39 -19.02
N CYS A 32 -0.70 8.15 -17.70
CA CYS A 32 -0.01 6.97 -17.16
C CYS A 32 -0.93 5.90 -16.57
N GLY A 33 -2.24 6.14 -16.52
CA GLY A 33 -3.23 5.23 -15.93
C GLY A 33 -3.26 5.23 -14.40
N GLY A 34 -2.55 6.15 -13.75
CA GLY A 34 -2.55 6.27 -12.29
C GLY A 34 -3.91 6.73 -11.75
N LEU A 35 -4.44 6.01 -10.76
CA LEU A 35 -5.59 6.42 -9.97
C LEU A 35 -5.09 6.85 -8.58
N GLN A 36 -5.50 8.03 -8.13
CA GLN A 36 -5.05 8.63 -6.88
C GLN A 36 -6.18 9.41 -6.21
N THR A 37 -6.13 9.54 -4.90
CA THR A 37 -7.05 10.40 -4.15
C THR A 37 -6.55 11.84 -4.13
N GLU A 38 -7.38 12.74 -3.62
CA GLU A 38 -6.89 14.00 -3.04
C GLU A 38 -5.93 13.76 -1.86
N ASP A 39 -5.58 14.84 -1.14
CA ASP A 39 -4.75 14.74 0.06
C ASP A 39 -5.40 13.79 1.09
N PRO A 40 -4.75 12.67 1.45
CA PRO A 40 -5.38 11.59 2.19
C PRO A 40 -5.37 11.88 3.70
N HIS A 41 -6.13 12.87 4.13
CA HIS A 41 -6.27 13.30 5.53
C HIS A 41 -6.77 12.19 6.49
N TRP A 42 -7.39 11.15 5.96
CA TRP A 42 -7.87 9.97 6.70
C TRP A 42 -6.83 8.86 6.83
N LEU A 43 -5.64 9.01 6.23
CA LEU A 43 -4.63 7.94 6.16
C LEU A 43 -4.16 7.52 7.55
N ASP A 44 -3.84 8.47 8.42
CA ASP A 44 -3.36 8.17 9.78
C ASP A 44 -4.40 7.38 10.59
N GLU A 45 -5.69 7.70 10.44
CA GLU A 45 -6.79 6.94 11.07
C GLU A 45 -6.90 5.53 10.49
N ALA A 46 -6.77 5.39 9.17
CA ALA A 46 -6.79 4.08 8.51
C ALA A 46 -5.63 3.17 8.99
N TYR A 47 -4.47 3.76 9.32
CA TYR A 47 -3.32 3.03 9.83
C TYR A 47 -3.30 2.85 11.35
N ALA A 48 -4.23 3.44 12.10
CA ALA A 48 -4.31 3.31 13.56
C ALA A 48 -4.67 1.88 14.02
N SER A 49 -5.35 1.10 13.17
CA SER A 49 -5.64 -0.32 13.39
C SER A 49 -5.24 -1.14 12.16
N PRO A 50 -3.93 -1.36 11.95
CA PRO A 50 -3.38 -1.82 10.67
C PRO A 50 -3.62 -3.31 10.40
N VAL A 51 -4.02 -4.09 11.41
CA VAL A 51 -4.34 -5.52 11.27
C VAL A 51 -5.83 -5.69 11.52
N THR A 52 -6.60 -5.81 10.44
CA THR A 52 -8.03 -6.13 10.56
C THR A 52 -8.20 -7.58 11.01
N SER A 53 -9.03 -7.81 12.01
CA SER A 53 -9.38 -9.15 12.50
C SER A 53 -10.02 -10.04 11.43
N ALA A 54 -10.54 -9.44 10.35
CA ALA A 54 -11.08 -10.14 9.21
C ALA A 54 -10.00 -10.72 8.27
N ASP A 55 -8.74 -10.27 8.36
CA ASP A 55 -7.66 -10.74 7.48
C ASP A 55 -7.03 -12.03 8.01
N THR A 56 -7.72 -13.14 7.76
CA THR A 56 -7.24 -14.49 8.10
C THR A 56 -6.12 -14.98 7.18
N GLY A 57 -5.88 -14.31 6.05
CA GLY A 57 -4.88 -14.67 5.05
C GLY A 57 -3.51 -14.02 5.27
N LEU A 58 -3.38 -13.11 6.23
CA LEU A 58 -2.16 -12.33 6.48
C LEU A 58 -0.95 -13.24 6.73
N VAL A 59 -1.07 -14.19 7.67
CA VAL A 59 0.02 -15.10 8.05
C VAL A 59 0.43 -15.98 6.88
N PHE A 60 -0.54 -16.50 6.11
CA PHE A 60 -0.25 -17.33 4.94
C PHE A 60 0.52 -16.54 3.88
N ARG A 61 0.06 -15.32 3.53
CA ARG A 61 0.71 -14.47 2.54
C ARG A 61 2.12 -14.07 2.95
N ASN A 62 2.33 -13.73 4.22
CA ASN A 62 3.67 -13.39 4.71
C ASN A 62 4.65 -14.57 4.62
N ASN A 63 4.22 -15.79 4.99
CA ASN A 63 5.06 -16.98 4.85
C ASN A 63 5.36 -17.30 3.37
N TYR A 64 4.38 -17.14 2.49
CA TYR A 64 4.56 -17.32 1.05
C TYR A 64 5.56 -16.30 0.48
N LEU A 65 5.38 -15.01 0.78
CA LEU A 65 6.27 -13.94 0.34
C LEU A 65 7.67 -14.10 0.91
N ALA A 66 7.83 -14.50 2.18
CA ALA A 66 9.14 -14.75 2.77
C ALA A 66 9.93 -15.82 1.99
N ARG A 67 9.26 -16.88 1.52
CA ARG A 67 9.89 -17.94 0.71
C ARG A 67 10.31 -17.42 -0.66
N LEU A 68 9.43 -16.67 -1.34
CA LEU A 68 9.74 -16.07 -2.64
C LEU A 68 10.88 -15.05 -2.54
N THR A 69 10.80 -14.12 -1.60
CA THR A 69 11.83 -13.10 -1.38
C THR A 69 13.16 -13.74 -1.04
N SER A 70 13.20 -14.79 -0.22
CA SER A 70 14.43 -15.54 0.06
C SER A 70 15.04 -16.13 -1.20
N ALA A 71 14.24 -16.74 -2.09
CA ALA A 71 14.73 -17.27 -3.36
C ALA A 71 15.28 -16.16 -4.27
N VAL A 72 14.57 -15.04 -4.39
CA VAL A 72 15.01 -13.87 -5.15
C VAL A 72 16.35 -13.33 -4.63
N LEU A 73 16.47 -13.12 -3.32
CA LEU A 73 17.70 -12.61 -2.69
C LEU A 73 18.88 -13.58 -2.88
N LEU A 74 18.64 -14.88 -2.75
CA LEU A 74 19.69 -15.90 -2.89
C LEU A 74 20.22 -16.06 -4.32
N VAL A 75 19.37 -15.85 -5.32
CA VAL A 75 19.69 -16.09 -6.73
C VAL A 75 20.17 -14.81 -7.44
N LEU A 76 19.61 -13.65 -7.10
CA LEU A 76 19.82 -12.41 -7.87
C LEU A 76 20.67 -11.36 -7.14
N PHE A 77 20.92 -11.51 -5.84
CA PHE A 77 21.57 -10.47 -5.04
C PHE A 77 22.76 -10.98 -4.21
N ASP A 78 23.58 -10.04 -3.73
CA ASP A 78 24.66 -10.35 -2.79
C ASP A 78 24.06 -10.84 -1.47
N ARG A 79 24.48 -12.03 -1.05
CA ARG A 79 24.08 -12.66 0.22
C ARG A 79 24.50 -11.86 1.45
N ARG A 80 25.46 -10.94 1.31
CA ARG A 80 25.89 -10.02 2.37
C ARG A 80 25.35 -8.60 2.18
N GLY A 81 24.44 -8.41 1.23
CA GLY A 81 23.77 -7.14 0.99
C GLY A 81 22.87 -6.73 2.15
N ARG A 82 22.61 -5.43 2.25
CA ARG A 82 21.59 -4.87 3.15
C ARG A 82 20.36 -4.55 2.31
N PHE A 83 19.20 -4.99 2.79
CA PHE A 83 17.93 -4.83 2.10
C PHE A 83 16.95 -4.09 3.00
N LEU A 84 16.10 -3.25 2.39
CA LEU A 84 15.04 -2.52 3.07
C LEU A 84 13.70 -3.09 2.62
N ASP A 85 12.88 -3.52 3.58
CA ASP A 85 11.49 -3.88 3.35
C ASP A 85 10.60 -2.74 3.83
N THR A 86 9.79 -2.17 2.92
CA THR A 86 8.85 -1.10 3.23
C THR A 86 7.44 -1.66 3.25
N ALA A 87 6.63 -1.25 4.23
CA ALA A 87 5.28 -1.78 4.43
C ALA A 87 5.21 -3.31 4.64
N GLY A 88 6.29 -3.92 5.14
CA GLY A 88 6.32 -5.30 5.62
C GLY A 88 5.36 -5.47 6.81
N ALA A 89 4.10 -5.74 6.52
CA ALA A 89 3.05 -5.85 7.52
C ALA A 89 3.29 -7.08 8.41
N THR A 90 3.99 -6.90 9.53
CA THR A 90 4.03 -7.80 10.68
C THR A 90 4.60 -7.08 11.90
N ALA A 91 3.72 -6.71 12.82
CA ALA A 91 4.04 -6.59 14.23
C ALA A 91 2.87 -7.21 15.01
N PHE A 92 2.98 -8.50 15.34
CA PHE A 92 2.34 -9.00 16.55
C PHE A 92 3.02 -8.22 17.68
N SER A 93 2.45 -7.09 18.09
CA SER A 93 2.79 -6.49 19.38
C SER A 93 1.85 -7.17 20.36
N PRO A 94 2.32 -8.10 21.21
CA PRO A 94 1.57 -8.36 22.43
C PRO A 94 1.49 -7.03 23.18
N ALA A 95 0.32 -6.80 23.78
CA ALA A 95 0.11 -5.73 24.74
C ALA A 95 1.11 -5.83 25.91
#